data_AF-A0A920YNC8-F1
#
_entry.id   AF-A0A920YNC8-F1
#
_cell.length_a   1.000
_cell.length_b   1.000
_cell.length_c   1.000
_cell.angle_alpha   90.00
_cell.angle_beta   90.00
_cell.angle_gamma   90.00
#
_symmetry.space_group_name_H-M   'P 1'
#
loop_
_entity.id
_entity.type
_entity.pdbx_description
1 polymer ?
#
loop_
_entity_poly.entity_id
_entity_poly.type
_entity_poly.pdbx_seq_one_letter_code
_entity_poly.pdbx_strand_id
1 'polypeptide(L)'
;MGESVEHNLRFSYFFPISLPAGKTFPDLDANSRLSPWPWGDEEKFSWLFLSSQASTAINAAGTAEEGSLHDAEFIAPFTRENEPVGLFGYVFVRKNALPDWQVAWHQGLQFGGERTYGWGRVQARDPELLPVAQSGRVRCFGYEVDLTVPEAPIFVLAAETHLLAHSRAQGLGCTGAVESLMVRETREGHFFGRYTKVLDVCWTPGSKLLQPARLAIDGQGIWYPAAG
;
A
#
# COMPACT_ATOMS: atom_id res chain seq x y z
N MET A 1 7.89 0.16 20.91
CA MET A 1 8.04 -0.67 19.69
C MET A 1 7.46 0.03 18.46
N GLY A 2 6.22 0.55 18.52
CA GLY A 2 5.60 1.32 17.42
C GLY A 2 6.46 2.49 16.89
N GLU A 3 6.92 3.38 17.78
CA GLU A 3 7.79 4.51 17.39
C GLU A 3 9.10 4.08 16.72
N SER A 4 9.68 2.94 17.12
CA SER A 4 10.91 2.44 16.50
C SER A 4 10.67 1.95 15.08
N VAL A 5 9.54 1.26 14.85
CA VAL A 5 9.12 0.85 13.50
C VAL A 5 8.85 2.10 12.66
N GLU A 6 8.07 3.04 13.18
CA GLU A 6 7.75 4.29 12.49
C GLU A 6 8.99 5.13 12.16
N HIS A 7 10.06 5.08 12.97
CA HIS A 7 11.29 5.82 12.69
C HIS A 7 12.24 5.09 11.72
N ASN A 8 12.27 3.75 11.76
CA ASN A 8 13.31 2.95 11.08
C ASN A 8 12.84 2.14 9.88
N LEU A 9 11.53 2.10 9.63
CA LEU A 9 10.92 1.38 8.53
C LEU A 9 10.05 2.34 7.70
N ARG A 10 10.17 2.23 6.38
CA ARG A 10 9.26 2.85 5.41
C ARG A 10 8.75 1.78 4.48
N PHE A 11 7.57 1.97 3.92
CA PHE A 11 7.00 1.05 2.96
C PHE A 11 6.27 1.83 1.87
N SER A 12 6.31 1.31 0.65
CA SER A 12 5.47 1.80 -0.43
C SER A 12 4.04 1.29 -0.27
N TYR A 13 3.14 1.77 -1.14
CA TYR A 13 1.89 1.06 -1.37
C TYR A 13 2.20 -0.35 -1.87
N PHE A 14 1.34 -1.30 -1.46
CA PHE A 14 1.37 -2.66 -1.92
C PHE A 14 0.25 -2.86 -2.94
N PHE A 15 0.61 -3.09 -4.19
CA PHE A 15 -0.35 -3.21 -5.28
C PHE A 15 -0.75 -4.68 -5.50
N PRO A 16 -2.04 -4.95 -5.79
CA PRO A 16 -2.47 -6.27 -6.24
C PRO A 16 -1.75 -6.67 -7.52
N ILE A 17 -1.28 -7.90 -7.57
CA ILE A 17 -0.70 -8.50 -8.76
C ILE A 17 -1.27 -9.88 -8.98
N SER A 18 -1.32 -10.32 -10.23
CA SER A 18 -1.55 -11.73 -10.52
C SER A 18 -0.22 -12.49 -10.48
N LEU A 19 -0.23 -13.68 -9.88
CA LEU A 19 0.92 -14.58 -9.81
C LEU A 19 0.67 -15.86 -10.63
N PRO A 20 0.82 -15.82 -11.97
CA PRO A 20 0.76 -17.01 -12.79
C PRO A 20 1.85 -18.02 -12.35
N ALA A 21 1.52 -19.31 -12.41
CA ALA A 21 2.45 -20.37 -12.02
C ALA A 21 3.80 -20.26 -12.77
N GLY A 22 4.91 -20.31 -12.03
CA GLY A 22 6.26 -20.32 -12.58
C GLY A 22 6.85 -18.95 -12.93
N LYS A 23 6.17 -17.84 -12.61
CA LYS A 23 6.74 -16.49 -12.74
C LYS A 23 7.30 -16.00 -11.40
N THR A 24 8.53 -15.50 -11.41
CA THR A 24 9.09 -14.69 -10.32
C THR A 24 8.55 -13.26 -10.45
N PHE A 25 8.53 -12.50 -9.36
CA PHE A 25 8.22 -11.07 -9.40
C PHE A 25 9.25 -10.37 -10.30
N PRO A 26 8.91 -9.86 -11.51
CA PRO A 26 9.74 -8.87 -12.14
C PRO A 26 9.51 -7.54 -11.45
N ASP A 27 10.47 -6.63 -11.56
CA ASP A 27 10.23 -5.21 -11.31
C ASP A 27 8.96 -4.81 -12.07
N LEU A 28 7.89 -4.51 -11.33
CA LEU A 28 6.67 -3.93 -11.89
C LEU A 28 7.03 -2.55 -12.43
N ASP A 29 7.45 -2.45 -13.68
CA ASP A 29 7.47 -1.17 -14.37
C ASP A 29 6.05 -0.80 -14.82
N ALA A 30 5.88 0.44 -15.26
CA ALA A 30 4.60 0.95 -15.78
C ALA A 30 4.01 0.09 -16.93
N ASN A 31 4.80 -0.78 -17.56
CA ASN A 31 4.43 -1.62 -18.69
C ASN A 31 4.30 -3.11 -18.32
N SER A 32 4.49 -3.48 -17.04
CA SER A 32 4.49 -4.86 -16.62
C SER A 32 3.08 -5.45 -16.73
N ARG A 33 2.95 -6.52 -17.51
CA ARG A 33 1.68 -7.24 -17.73
C ARG A 33 1.16 -7.96 -16.47
N LEU A 34 1.88 -7.90 -15.35
CA LEU A 34 1.54 -8.63 -14.12
C LEU A 34 0.61 -7.86 -13.18
N SER A 35 0.42 -6.57 -13.42
CA SER A 35 -0.59 -5.76 -12.74
C SER A 35 -1.01 -4.62 -13.66
N PRO A 36 -2.27 -4.58 -14.17
CA PRO A 36 -2.79 -3.32 -14.65
C PRO A 36 -2.74 -2.32 -13.49
N TRP A 37 -2.11 -1.17 -13.70
CA TRP A 37 -2.20 -0.09 -12.74
C TRP A 37 -3.65 0.36 -12.63
N PRO A 38 -4.15 0.74 -11.42
CA PRO A 38 -5.51 1.23 -11.26
C PRO A 38 -5.85 2.40 -12.20
N TRP A 39 -4.85 3.25 -12.48
CA TRP A 39 -4.96 4.41 -13.39
C TRP A 39 -4.65 4.12 -14.86
N GLY A 40 -4.20 2.90 -15.19
CA GLY A 40 -3.93 2.50 -16.57
C GLY A 40 -5.18 1.97 -17.27
N ASP A 41 -5.90 1.06 -16.60
CA ASP A 41 -7.15 0.46 -17.04
C ASP A 41 -7.97 0.09 -15.79
N GLU A 42 -8.73 1.05 -15.28
CA GLU A 42 -9.46 0.95 -14.01
C GLU A 42 -10.52 -0.16 -14.05
N GLU A 43 -11.24 -0.29 -15.17
CA GLU A 43 -12.26 -1.32 -15.35
C GLU A 43 -11.63 -2.71 -15.31
N LYS A 44 -10.51 -2.91 -16.02
CA LYS A 44 -9.80 -4.18 -16.01
C LYS A 44 -9.18 -4.47 -14.64
N PHE A 45 -8.60 -3.48 -13.98
CA PHE A 45 -8.06 -3.63 -12.63
C PHE A 45 -9.15 -4.08 -11.66
N SER A 46 -10.28 -3.37 -11.65
CA SER A 46 -11.42 -3.66 -10.78
C SER A 46 -12.03 -5.02 -11.09
N TRP A 47 -12.21 -5.34 -12.38
CA TRP A 47 -12.70 -6.65 -12.81
C TRP A 47 -11.77 -7.79 -12.40
N LEU A 48 -10.44 -7.61 -12.49
CA LEU A 48 -9.47 -8.65 -12.14
C LEU A 48 -9.33 -8.85 -10.63
N PHE A 49 -9.20 -7.77 -9.86
CA PHE A 49 -8.72 -7.84 -8.48
C PHE A 49 -9.77 -7.52 -7.42
N LEU A 50 -10.87 -6.86 -7.76
CA LEU A 50 -11.86 -6.41 -6.79
C LEU A 50 -13.13 -7.28 -6.84
N SER A 51 -13.71 -7.50 -5.68
CA SER A 51 -14.97 -8.19 -5.48
C SER A 51 -15.70 -7.56 -4.30
N SER A 52 -17.01 -7.75 -4.22
CA SER A 52 -17.81 -7.30 -3.08
C SER A 52 -18.56 -8.46 -2.43
N GLN A 53 -18.89 -8.30 -1.15
CA GLN A 53 -19.72 -9.21 -0.41
C GLN A 53 -20.70 -8.43 0.48
N ALA A 54 -21.98 -8.57 0.15
CA ALA A 54 -23.06 -8.12 1.02
C ALA A 54 -23.31 -9.15 2.13
N SER A 55 -23.50 -8.68 3.36
CA SER A 55 -23.93 -9.52 4.47
C SER A 55 -24.83 -8.76 5.44
N THR A 56 -25.58 -9.49 6.27
CA THR A 56 -26.55 -8.94 7.23
C THR A 56 -26.48 -9.76 8.51
N ALA A 57 -26.65 -9.13 9.66
CA ALA A 57 -26.77 -9.85 10.92
C ALA A 57 -28.12 -10.58 10.98
N ILE A 58 -28.16 -11.69 11.70
CA ILE A 58 -29.38 -12.49 11.93
C ILE A 58 -29.77 -12.32 13.40
N ASN A 59 -31.02 -11.93 13.64
CA ASN A 59 -31.55 -11.78 14.99
C ASN A 59 -31.92 -13.13 15.63
N ALA A 60 -32.26 -13.10 16.92
CA ALA A 60 -32.63 -14.31 17.67
C ALA A 60 -33.87 -15.05 17.11
N ALA A 61 -34.68 -14.40 16.27
CA ALA A 61 -35.82 -15.01 15.59
C ALA A 61 -35.44 -15.68 14.25
N GLY A 62 -34.17 -15.69 13.87
CA GLY A 62 -33.69 -16.29 12.61
C GLY A 62 -34.01 -15.43 11.38
N THR A 63 -34.26 -14.14 11.57
CA THR A 63 -34.57 -13.18 10.48
C THR A 63 -33.46 -12.14 10.38
N ALA A 64 -33.35 -11.47 9.23
CA ALA A 64 -32.39 -10.40 9.04
C ALA A 64 -32.64 -9.27 10.05
N GLU A 65 -31.59 -8.82 10.73
CA GLU A 65 -31.66 -7.70 11.65
C GLU A 65 -31.75 -6.40 10.86
N GLU A 66 -32.78 -5.61 11.16
CA GLU A 66 -33.05 -4.37 10.45
C GLU A 66 -31.88 -3.39 10.59
N GLY A 67 -31.45 -2.80 9.47
CA GLY A 67 -30.31 -1.87 9.43
C GLY A 67 -28.93 -2.53 9.52
N SER A 68 -28.83 -3.86 9.57
CA SER A 68 -27.55 -4.58 9.64
C SER A 68 -26.94 -4.95 8.29
N LEU A 69 -27.66 -4.70 7.19
CA LEU A 69 -27.16 -4.94 5.84
C LEU A 69 -25.95 -4.04 5.59
N HIS A 70 -24.82 -4.66 5.28
CA HIS A 70 -23.59 -3.99 4.92
C HIS A 70 -22.97 -4.68 3.71
N ASP A 71 -22.28 -3.90 2.88
CA ASP A 71 -21.50 -4.39 1.76
C ASP A 71 -20.03 -4.01 1.99
N ALA A 72 -19.15 -4.95 1.67
CA ALA A 72 -17.71 -4.78 1.81
C ALA A 72 -17.04 -5.12 0.49
N GLU A 73 -16.33 -4.15 -0.08
CA GLU A 73 -15.42 -4.36 -1.19
C GLU A 73 -14.06 -4.87 -0.69
N PHE A 74 -13.46 -5.80 -1.42
CA PHE A 74 -12.19 -6.41 -1.04
C PHE A 74 -11.35 -6.78 -2.27
N ILE A 75 -10.03 -6.86 -2.04
CA ILE A 75 -9.10 -7.47 -2.98
C ILE A 75 -9.32 -8.99 -2.94
N ALA A 76 -9.75 -9.55 -4.07
CA ALA A 76 -10.04 -10.96 -4.21
C ALA A 76 -8.75 -11.80 -4.05
N PRO A 77 -8.81 -12.97 -3.38
CA PRO A 77 -7.66 -13.86 -3.22
C PRO A 77 -7.22 -14.52 -4.53
N PHE A 78 -8.12 -14.57 -5.52
CA PHE A 78 -7.87 -15.06 -6.86
C PHE A 78 -8.47 -14.08 -7.86
N THR A 79 -7.84 -13.94 -9.03
CA THR A 79 -8.40 -13.21 -10.14
C THR A 79 -9.63 -13.93 -10.70
N ARG A 80 -10.43 -13.25 -11.52
CA ARG A 80 -11.53 -13.91 -12.27
C ARG A 80 -11.05 -14.98 -13.26
N GLU A 81 -9.76 -15.00 -13.56
CA GLU A 81 -9.09 -16.02 -14.37
C GLU A 81 -8.51 -17.16 -13.51
N ASN A 82 -8.83 -17.19 -12.20
CA ASN A 82 -8.43 -18.19 -11.23
C ASN A 82 -6.90 -18.22 -10.96
N GLU A 83 -6.22 -17.10 -11.12
CA GLU A 83 -4.82 -16.93 -10.74
C GLU A 83 -4.70 -16.37 -9.31
N PRO A 84 -3.76 -16.83 -8.47
CA PRO A 84 -3.57 -16.28 -7.13
C PRO A 84 -3.22 -14.79 -7.17
N VAL A 85 -3.85 -14.01 -6.29
CA VAL A 85 -3.54 -12.58 -6.13
C VAL A 85 -2.51 -12.39 -5.03
N GLY A 86 -1.41 -11.74 -5.38
CA GLY A 86 -0.37 -11.29 -4.45
C GLY A 86 -0.41 -9.79 -4.22
N LEU A 87 0.33 -9.34 -3.22
CA LEU A 87 0.59 -7.92 -2.98
C LEU A 87 2.08 -7.65 -3.20
N PHE A 88 2.40 -6.66 -4.03
CA PHE A 88 3.77 -6.28 -4.34
C PHE A 88 4.06 -4.84 -3.94
N GLY A 89 5.18 -4.65 -3.25
CA GLY A 89 5.67 -3.35 -2.83
C GLY A 89 7.07 -3.46 -2.25
N TYR A 90 7.61 -2.33 -1.82
CA TYR A 90 8.96 -2.23 -1.28
C TYR A 90 8.93 -1.84 0.19
N VAL A 91 9.82 -2.43 0.97
CA VAL A 91 10.06 -2.09 2.36
C VAL A 91 11.50 -1.60 2.49
N PHE A 92 11.67 -0.41 3.07
CA PHE A 92 12.97 0.20 3.34
C PHE A 92 13.22 0.12 4.84
N VAL A 93 14.30 -0.57 5.23
CA VAL A 93 14.66 -0.77 6.63
C VAL A 93 16.02 -0.16 6.89
N ARG A 94 16.12 0.71 7.90
CA ARG A 94 17.42 1.26 8.32
C ARG A 94 18.31 0.12 8.80
N LYS A 95 19.54 0.08 8.27
CA LYS A 95 20.53 -0.94 8.61
C LYS A 95 20.70 -1.07 10.13
N ASN A 96 20.61 -2.30 10.64
CA ASN A 96 20.78 -2.67 12.04
C ASN A 96 19.76 -2.07 13.03
N ALA A 97 18.70 -1.40 12.58
CA ALA A 97 17.76 -0.73 13.49
C ALA A 97 16.65 -1.66 14.03
N LEU A 98 16.31 -2.71 13.28
CA LEU A 98 15.27 -3.67 13.62
C LEU A 98 15.83 -5.09 13.40
N PRO A 99 16.42 -5.76 14.40
CA PRO A 99 17.08 -7.05 14.18
C PRO A 99 16.11 -8.20 13.87
N ASP A 100 14.83 -8.11 14.29
CA ASP A 100 13.87 -9.23 14.21
C ASP A 100 12.63 -8.93 13.35
N TRP A 101 12.65 -7.88 12.52
CA TRP A 101 11.46 -7.50 11.74
C TRP A 101 11.03 -8.60 10.75
N GLN A 102 11.98 -9.40 10.26
CA GLN A 102 11.71 -10.53 9.38
C GLN A 102 10.99 -11.67 10.13
N VAL A 103 11.31 -11.90 11.41
CA VAL A 103 10.57 -12.88 12.23
C VAL A 103 9.12 -12.44 12.35
N ALA A 104 8.87 -11.15 12.65
CA ALA A 104 7.53 -10.60 12.70
C ALA A 104 6.80 -10.69 11.35
N TRP A 105 7.52 -10.49 10.23
CA TRP A 105 7.00 -10.66 8.87
C TRP A 105 6.45 -12.07 8.63
N HIS A 106 7.15 -13.12 9.09
CA HIS A 106 6.73 -14.51 8.93
C HIS A 106 5.65 -14.99 9.91
N GLN A 107 5.49 -14.32 11.05
CA GLN A 107 4.46 -14.68 12.05
C GLN A 107 3.02 -14.43 11.58
N GLY A 108 2.85 -13.74 10.45
CA GLY A 108 1.57 -13.54 9.79
C GLY A 108 1.18 -12.07 9.75
N LEU A 109 0.97 -11.57 8.54
CA LEU A 109 0.46 -10.23 8.30
C LEU A 109 -1.04 -10.29 8.07
N GLN A 110 -1.75 -9.32 8.63
CA GLN A 110 -3.18 -9.13 8.39
C GLN A 110 -3.43 -7.65 8.15
N PHE A 111 -4.05 -7.33 7.02
CA PHE A 111 -4.39 -5.98 6.59
C PHE A 111 -5.91 -5.74 6.66
N GLY A 112 -6.33 -4.47 6.56
CA GLY A 112 -7.75 -4.10 6.49
C GLY A 112 -8.47 -4.05 7.86
N GLY A 113 -9.74 -3.62 7.81
CA GLY A 113 -10.60 -3.39 8.97
C GLY A 113 -11.40 -4.60 9.45
N GLU A 114 -11.76 -5.52 8.54
CA GLU A 114 -12.66 -6.67 8.81
C GLU A 114 -11.94 -7.87 9.48
N ARG A 115 -11.01 -7.57 10.38
CA ARG A 115 -10.10 -8.57 10.96
C ARG A 115 -10.81 -9.61 11.82
N THR A 116 -11.86 -9.20 12.53
CA THR A 116 -12.68 -10.05 13.41
C THR A 116 -13.43 -11.12 12.63
N TYR A 117 -13.78 -10.85 11.38
CA TYR A 117 -14.36 -11.82 10.45
C TYR A 117 -13.32 -12.67 9.72
N GLY A 118 -12.03 -12.53 10.10
CA GLY A 118 -10.92 -13.30 9.55
C GLY A 118 -10.33 -12.76 8.26
N TRP A 119 -10.77 -11.59 7.77
CA TRP A 119 -10.35 -11.03 6.49
C TRP A 119 -8.92 -10.48 6.52
N GLY A 120 -8.34 -10.31 5.33
CA GLY A 120 -7.08 -9.60 5.12
C GLY A 120 -5.82 -10.34 5.58
N ARG A 121 -5.93 -11.62 5.94
CA ARG A 121 -4.76 -12.47 6.21
C ARG A 121 -3.99 -12.69 4.91
N VAL A 122 -2.69 -12.45 4.94
CA VAL A 122 -1.81 -12.72 3.80
C VAL A 122 -0.72 -13.70 4.20
N GLN A 123 -0.30 -14.53 3.24
CA GLN A 123 0.87 -15.36 3.41
C GLN A 123 2.13 -14.53 3.09
N ALA A 124 2.98 -14.35 4.09
CA ALA A 124 4.28 -13.72 3.89
C ALA A 124 5.18 -14.58 3.00
N ARG A 125 5.86 -13.94 2.06
CA ARG A 125 6.98 -14.50 1.28
C ARG A 125 8.27 -13.85 1.76
N ASP A 126 9.39 -14.56 1.66
CA ASP A 126 10.70 -13.97 1.98
C ASP A 126 10.91 -12.72 1.12
N PRO A 127 11.21 -11.56 1.72
CA PRO A 127 11.50 -10.36 0.95
C PRO A 127 12.79 -10.55 0.16
N GLU A 128 12.76 -10.25 -1.14
CA GLU A 128 13.95 -10.22 -1.96
C GLU A 128 14.77 -8.96 -1.63
N LEU A 129 16.06 -9.15 -1.31
CA LEU A 129 16.96 -8.03 -1.07
C LEU A 129 17.36 -7.41 -2.40
N LEU A 130 16.94 -6.17 -2.63
CA LEU A 130 17.41 -5.41 -3.77
C LEU A 130 18.85 -4.91 -3.54
N PRO A 131 19.77 -5.14 -4.49
CA PRO A 131 21.11 -4.59 -4.41
C PRO A 131 21.07 -3.07 -4.52
N VAL A 132 21.59 -2.39 -3.50
CA VAL A 132 21.76 -0.93 -3.52
C VAL A 132 23.06 -0.60 -4.25
N ALA A 133 22.99 0.26 -5.27
CA ALA A 133 24.19 0.71 -5.96
C ALA A 133 25.14 1.45 -5.01
N GLN A 134 26.44 1.49 -5.32
CA GLN A 134 27.40 2.26 -4.52
C GLN A 134 27.03 3.74 -4.37
N SER A 135 26.25 4.28 -5.30
CA SER A 135 25.69 5.63 -5.26
C SER A 135 24.58 5.84 -4.22
N GLY A 136 24.14 4.77 -3.53
CA GLY A 136 22.99 4.83 -2.62
C GLY A 136 21.64 4.94 -3.36
N ARG A 137 21.58 4.59 -4.64
CA ARG A 137 20.36 4.65 -5.45
C ARG A 137 19.88 3.25 -5.83
N VAL A 138 18.57 3.09 -5.96
CA VAL A 138 17.90 1.87 -6.43
C VAL A 138 16.78 2.20 -7.40
N ARG A 139 16.22 1.19 -8.06
CA ARG A 139 14.98 1.34 -8.83
C ARG A 139 13.84 0.63 -8.12
N CYS A 140 12.71 1.32 -7.98
CA CYS A 140 11.47 0.78 -7.42
C CYS A 140 10.32 1.21 -8.32
N PHE A 141 9.48 0.26 -8.74
CA PHE A 141 8.39 0.50 -9.71
C PHE A 141 8.85 1.15 -11.03
N GLY A 142 10.12 0.95 -11.42
CA GLY A 142 10.74 1.64 -12.55
C GLY A 142 11.24 3.07 -12.27
N TYR A 143 10.99 3.64 -11.09
CA TYR A 143 11.47 4.97 -10.69
C TYR A 143 12.81 4.89 -9.96
N GLU A 144 13.64 5.93 -10.08
CA GLU A 144 14.83 6.08 -9.26
C GLU A 144 14.43 6.44 -7.82
N VAL A 145 15.04 5.76 -6.85
CA VAL A 145 14.90 6.04 -5.44
C VAL A 145 16.28 6.35 -4.85
N ASP A 146 16.40 7.53 -4.26
CA ASP A 146 17.59 8.02 -3.58
C ASP A 146 17.51 7.65 -2.09
N LEU A 147 18.42 6.79 -1.65
CA LEU A 147 18.56 6.32 -0.27
C LEU A 147 19.73 7.00 0.45
N THR A 148 20.35 8.01 -0.16
CA THR A 148 21.46 8.76 0.45
C THR A 148 20.99 9.70 1.56
N VAL A 149 19.71 10.07 1.55
CA VAL A 149 19.07 10.87 2.59
C VAL A 149 18.68 9.97 3.77
N PRO A 150 19.28 10.14 4.96
CA PRO A 150 19.07 9.23 6.08
C PRO A 150 17.63 9.18 6.59
N GLU A 151 16.84 10.24 6.43
CA GLU A 151 15.53 10.42 7.04
C GLU A 151 14.42 9.63 6.33
N ALA A 152 14.50 9.50 5.01
CA ALA A 152 13.49 8.85 4.18
C ALA A 152 14.01 8.48 2.79
N PRO A 153 13.51 7.38 2.18
CA PRO A 153 13.72 7.13 0.76
C PRO A 153 13.03 8.22 -0.08
N ILE A 154 13.72 8.75 -1.08
CA ILE A 154 13.20 9.80 -1.97
C ILE A 154 12.99 9.24 -3.37
N PHE A 155 11.74 9.21 -3.82
CA PHE A 155 11.39 8.88 -5.20
C PHE A 155 11.56 10.11 -6.10
N VAL A 156 12.19 9.91 -7.26
CA VAL A 156 12.35 10.96 -8.29
C VAL A 156 11.36 10.68 -9.42
N LEU A 157 10.34 11.55 -9.54
CA LEU A 157 9.26 11.42 -10.51
C LEU A 157 9.40 12.48 -11.59
N ALA A 158 9.24 12.07 -12.85
CA ALA A 158 9.14 12.99 -13.97
C ALA A 158 7.73 13.62 -14.05
N ALA A 159 7.61 14.74 -14.75
CA ALA A 159 6.31 15.28 -15.10
C ALA A 159 5.47 14.26 -15.89
N GLU A 160 4.15 14.41 -15.84
CA GLU A 160 3.16 13.58 -16.52
C GLU A 160 3.12 12.11 -16.06
N THR A 161 3.80 11.79 -14.96
CA THR A 161 3.74 10.46 -14.31
C THR A 161 2.63 10.41 -13.25
N HIS A 162 2.20 9.20 -12.92
CA HIS A 162 1.17 8.98 -11.90
C HIS A 162 1.79 8.83 -10.51
N LEU A 163 1.13 9.40 -9.50
CA LEU A 163 1.50 9.19 -8.10
C LEU A 163 1.22 7.74 -7.69
N LEU A 164 2.17 7.13 -6.99
CA LEU A 164 2.07 5.73 -6.55
C LEU A 164 1.42 5.57 -5.17
N ALA A 165 1.10 6.66 -4.49
CA ALA A 165 0.59 6.65 -3.14
C ALA A 165 -0.19 7.94 -2.87
N HIS A 166 -0.94 7.94 -1.76
CA HIS A 166 -1.46 9.18 -1.20
C HIS A 166 -0.31 10.15 -0.95
N SER A 167 -0.36 11.30 -1.62
CA SER A 167 0.68 12.32 -1.54
C SER A 167 0.07 13.63 -1.08
N ARG A 168 0.71 14.32 -0.13
CA ARG A 168 0.22 15.60 0.39
C ARG A 168 -0.11 16.57 -0.75
N ALA A 169 -1.32 17.12 -0.73
CA ALA A 169 -1.79 18.02 -1.77
C ALA A 169 -1.08 19.38 -1.72
N GLN A 170 -0.78 19.86 -0.52
CA GLN A 170 -0.07 21.12 -0.33
C GLN A 170 1.36 21.05 -0.88
N GLY A 171 1.69 21.97 -1.79
CA GLY A 171 3.03 22.09 -2.36
C GLY A 171 3.32 21.13 -3.52
N LEU A 172 2.32 20.36 -3.98
CA LEU A 172 2.45 19.44 -5.10
C LEU A 172 1.45 19.77 -6.21
N GLY A 173 1.95 20.08 -7.41
CA GLY A 173 1.11 20.36 -8.58
C GLY A 173 0.69 19.07 -9.29
N CYS A 174 -0.55 18.65 -9.08
CA CYS A 174 -1.14 17.46 -9.72
C CYS A 174 -2.53 17.73 -10.30
N THR A 175 -3.00 16.81 -11.14
CA THR A 175 -4.41 16.69 -11.57
C THR A 175 -4.93 15.32 -11.19
N GLY A 176 -6.09 15.26 -10.55
CA GLY A 176 -6.69 14.00 -10.08
C GLY A 176 -7.68 14.23 -8.96
N ALA A 177 -8.02 13.19 -8.23
CA ALA A 177 -8.86 13.29 -7.06
C ALA A 177 -8.05 13.70 -5.82
N VAL A 178 -8.70 14.43 -4.92
CA VAL A 178 -8.16 14.81 -3.61
C VAL A 178 -9.09 14.27 -2.54
N GLU A 179 -8.54 13.67 -1.50
CA GLU A 179 -9.31 13.19 -0.35
C GLU A 179 -8.61 13.49 0.97
N SER A 180 -9.41 13.53 2.05
CA SER A 180 -8.87 13.59 3.40
C SER A 180 -8.51 12.18 3.86
N LEU A 181 -7.22 11.92 4.05
CA LEU A 181 -6.76 10.62 4.50
C LEU A 181 -6.93 10.52 6.02
N MET A 182 -7.72 9.54 6.45
CA MET A 182 -7.96 9.24 7.85
C MET A 182 -7.39 7.89 8.22
N VAL A 183 -6.79 7.79 9.39
CA VAL A 183 -6.29 6.52 9.94
C VAL A 183 -6.95 6.17 11.25
N ARG A 184 -6.94 4.87 11.53
CA ARG A 184 -7.35 4.29 12.80
C ARG A 184 -6.11 3.81 13.55
N GLU A 185 -5.78 4.49 14.65
CA GLU A 185 -4.64 4.17 15.50
C GLU A 185 -5.03 3.20 16.62
N THR A 186 -4.10 2.29 16.93
CA THR A 186 -4.17 1.44 18.11
C THR A 186 -3.21 2.00 19.15
N ARG A 187 -3.75 2.53 20.25
CA ARG A 187 -2.94 3.06 21.37
C ARG A 187 -2.88 2.12 22.56
N GLU A 188 -3.87 1.23 22.67
CA GLU A 188 -4.02 0.28 23.77
C GLU A 188 -4.17 -1.13 23.20
N GLY A 189 -3.47 -2.12 23.78
CA GLY A 189 -3.37 -3.47 23.21
C GLY A 189 -4.68 -4.27 23.16
N HIS A 190 -5.73 -3.82 23.84
CA HIS A 190 -7.05 -4.46 23.85
C HIS A 190 -8.05 -3.85 22.85
N PHE A 191 -7.75 -2.67 22.27
CA PHE A 191 -8.66 -1.93 21.41
C PHE A 191 -7.96 -1.48 20.13
N PHE A 192 -8.00 -2.34 19.12
CA PHE A 192 -7.40 -2.08 17.81
C PHE A 192 -8.19 -1.01 17.04
N GLY A 193 -7.49 -0.01 16.51
CA GLY A 193 -8.04 0.97 15.57
C GLY A 193 -9.16 1.86 16.12
N ARG A 194 -9.22 2.05 17.45
CA ARG A 194 -10.29 2.81 18.11
C ARG A 194 -10.20 4.31 17.85
N TYR A 195 -8.99 4.84 17.70
CA TYR A 195 -8.75 6.27 17.62
C TYR A 195 -8.64 6.71 16.17
N THR A 196 -9.51 7.61 15.73
CA THR A 196 -9.42 8.20 14.39
C THR A 196 -8.60 9.48 14.41
N LYS A 197 -7.79 9.66 13.37
CA LYS A 197 -6.99 10.87 13.16
C LYS A 197 -7.00 11.20 11.68
N VAL A 198 -7.32 12.46 11.34
CA VAL A 198 -7.06 13.00 10.00
C VAL A 198 -5.55 13.20 9.90
N LEU A 199 -4.92 12.57 8.91
CA LEU A 199 -3.49 12.73 8.67
C LEU A 199 -3.23 13.95 7.81
N ASP A 200 -3.87 14.00 6.65
CA ASP A 200 -3.63 15.05 5.66
C ASP A 200 -4.74 15.13 4.60
N VAL A 201 -4.65 16.17 3.78
CA VAL A 201 -5.37 16.25 2.51
C VAL A 201 -4.40 15.80 1.41
N CYS A 202 -4.73 14.69 0.76
CA CYS A 202 -3.84 14.03 -0.19
C CYS A 202 -4.44 13.96 -1.58
N TRP A 203 -3.59 14.11 -2.60
CA TRP A 203 -3.87 13.54 -3.91
C TRP A 203 -3.95 12.02 -3.80
N THR A 204 -4.91 11.40 -4.47
CA THR A 204 -5.06 9.94 -4.49
C THR A 204 -3.97 9.29 -5.35
N PRO A 205 -3.60 8.02 -5.08
CA PRO A 205 -2.82 7.22 -6.02
C PRO A 205 -3.45 7.25 -7.41
N GLY A 206 -2.64 7.37 -8.46
CA GLY A 206 -3.13 7.56 -9.83
C GLY A 206 -3.42 9.01 -10.21
N SER A 207 -3.31 9.98 -9.29
CA SER A 207 -3.27 11.38 -9.69
C SER A 207 -2.02 11.68 -10.52
N LYS A 208 -2.13 12.55 -11.53
CA LYS A 208 -1.06 12.84 -12.49
C LYS A 208 -0.26 14.07 -12.06
N LEU A 209 1.05 13.93 -12.01
CA LEU A 209 1.98 14.98 -11.63
C LEU A 209 2.22 15.95 -12.80
N LEU A 210 2.13 17.27 -12.57
CA LEU A 210 2.27 18.28 -13.64
C LEU A 210 3.72 18.73 -13.87
N GLN A 211 4.59 18.59 -12.86
CA GLN A 211 5.99 19.01 -12.92
C GLN A 211 6.86 17.97 -12.21
N PRO A 212 8.13 17.77 -12.60
CA PRO A 212 8.99 16.80 -11.93
C PRO A 212 9.07 17.08 -10.42
N ALA A 213 9.06 16.03 -9.62
CA ALA A 213 9.05 16.15 -8.16
C ALA A 213 9.94 15.10 -7.50
N ARG A 214 10.46 15.47 -6.32
CA ARG A 214 11.13 14.56 -5.38
C ARG A 214 10.17 14.32 -4.23
N LEU A 215 9.83 13.06 -3.97
CA LEU A 215 8.83 12.70 -2.96
C LEU A 215 9.43 11.76 -1.92
N ALA A 216 9.39 12.17 -0.65
CA ALA A 216 9.83 11.37 0.48
C ALA A 216 8.66 10.59 1.09
N ILE A 217 8.92 9.36 1.56
CA ILE A 217 7.93 8.53 2.26
C ILE A 217 8.06 8.73 3.78
N ASP A 218 6.95 8.99 4.48
CA ASP A 218 6.93 9.02 5.95
C ASP A 218 6.67 7.65 6.60
N GLY A 219 6.67 7.62 7.95
CA GLY A 219 6.43 6.40 8.72
C GLY A 219 5.01 5.82 8.57
N GLN A 220 4.07 6.57 8.00
CA GLN A 220 2.69 6.16 7.73
C GLN A 220 2.47 5.76 6.27
N GLY A 221 3.50 5.87 5.42
CA GLY A 221 3.43 5.55 4.00
C GLY A 221 2.87 6.68 3.13
N ILE A 222 2.68 7.89 3.67
CA ILE A 222 2.27 9.08 2.92
C ILE A 222 3.49 9.72 2.27
N TRP A 223 3.29 10.26 1.07
CA TRP A 223 4.35 10.88 0.28
C TRP A 223 4.30 12.40 0.39
N TYR A 224 5.46 13.03 0.58
CA TYR A 224 5.58 14.48 0.75
C TYR A 224 6.62 15.05 -0.20
N PRO A 225 6.40 16.28 -0.73
CA PRO A 225 7.45 17.02 -1.41
C PRO A 225 8.70 17.11 -0.54
N ALA A 226 9.80 16.52 -1.01
CA ALA A 226 11.11 16.67 -0.38
C ALA A 226 11.70 18.03 -0.77
N ALA A 227 12.35 18.71 0.18
CA ALA A 227 13.14 19.88 -0.14
C ALA A 227 14.25 19.50 -1.13
N GLY A 228 14.47 20.36 -2.14
CA GLY A 228 15.49 20.20 -3.15
C GLY A 228 16.91 20.40 -2.63
#